data_AF-A0A432XI26-F1
#
_entry.id   AF-A0A432XI26-F1
#
_cell.length_a   1.000
_cell.length_b   1.000
_cell.length_c   1.000
_cell.angle_alpha   90.00
_cell.angle_beta   90.00
_cell.angle_gamma   90.00
#
_symmetry.space_group_name_H-M   'P 1'
#
loop_
_entity.id
_entity.type
_entity.pdbx_description
1 polymer ?
#
loop_
_entity_poly.entity_id
_entity_poly.type
_entity_poly.pdbx_seq_one_letter_code
_entity_poly.pdbx_strand_id
1 'polypeptide(L)'
;MKPLVILAVLLTFLVGVGLHIDPSKAQVYKKRNADGSVTYSDKPIRGAEQVDVEPAPVTEFAKPTGPLANTPAEAGTAQNNAEASTEAVEFGVSITAPDHNQAIRANDGQLQVSWQSQPSKLPAGYNYELVVDGVTAWRGFNSQQVTLAEIERGERRLFVRIVDVNNQQVARSDTVAVFVLRASVVQPNATQS
;
A
#
# COMPACT_ATOMS: atom_id res chain seq x y z
N MET A 1 23.93 -53.51 -35.11
CA MET A 1 23.59 -53.00 -33.76
C MET A 1 24.86 -52.35 -33.20
N LYS A 2 25.04 -51.04 -33.04
CA LYS A 2 24.13 -49.91 -32.81
C LYS A 2 24.69 -48.62 -33.45
N PRO A 3 24.18 -48.14 -34.59
CA PRO A 3 24.33 -46.75 -35.01
C PRO A 3 23.36 -45.80 -34.27
N LEU A 4 22.64 -46.32 -33.26
CA LEU A 4 21.60 -45.64 -32.51
C LEU A 4 22.13 -44.83 -31.30
N VAL A 5 23.42 -44.97 -30.95
CA VAL A 5 23.98 -44.30 -29.75
C VAL A 5 24.51 -42.89 -30.09
N ILE A 6 24.86 -42.64 -31.35
CA ILE A 6 25.35 -41.31 -31.77
C ILE A 6 24.19 -40.32 -31.99
N LEU A 7 22.96 -40.80 -32.22
CA LEU A 7 21.77 -39.96 -32.30
C LEU A 7 21.25 -39.51 -30.91
N ALA A 8 21.65 -40.19 -29.84
CA ALA A 8 21.18 -39.89 -28.48
C ALA A 8 22.04 -38.85 -27.72
N VAL A 9 23.21 -38.49 -28.24
CA VAL A 9 24.08 -37.44 -27.64
C VAL A 9 23.89 -36.08 -28.34
N LEU A 10 23.26 -36.04 -29.52
CA LEU A 10 22.92 -34.79 -30.21
C LEU A 10 21.54 -34.23 -29.82
N LEU A 11 20.74 -34.98 -29.05
CA LEU A 11 19.40 -34.55 -28.58
C LEU A 11 19.39 -34.03 -27.13
N THR A 12 20.56 -33.89 -26.50
CA THR A 12 20.73 -33.27 -25.17
C THR A 12 21.45 -31.91 -25.23
N PHE A 13 21.73 -31.38 -26.43
CA PHE A 13 22.30 -30.04 -26.63
C PHE A 13 21.30 -29.02 -27.22
N LEU A 14 19.99 -29.33 -27.15
CA LEU A 14 18.90 -28.46 -27.63
C LEU A 14 17.81 -28.23 -26.57
N VAL A 15 18.19 -28.26 -25.28
CA VAL A 15 17.33 -27.88 -24.14
C VAL A 15 18.04 -26.82 -23.27
N GLY A 16 18.85 -25.97 -23.93
CA GLY A 16 19.66 -24.94 -23.28
C GLY A 16 19.42 -23.53 -23.82
N VAL A 17 18.29 -23.29 -24.51
CA VAL A 17 17.96 -21.98 -25.08
C VAL A 17 16.95 -21.28 -24.19
N GLY A 18 17.48 -20.48 -23.26
CA GLY A 18 17.01 -19.13 -22.98
C GLY A 18 15.56 -18.95 -22.50
N LEU A 19 15.31 -19.26 -21.23
CA LEU A 19 14.33 -18.49 -20.45
C LEU A 19 15.10 -17.49 -19.59
N HIS A 20 15.52 -16.38 -20.20
CA HIS A 20 15.94 -15.19 -19.47
C HIS A 20 14.67 -14.52 -18.95
N ILE A 21 14.41 -14.67 -17.66
CA ILE A 21 13.39 -13.90 -16.96
C ILE A 21 14.07 -12.61 -16.53
N ASP A 22 13.92 -11.54 -17.31
CA ASP A 22 14.41 -10.23 -16.91
C ASP A 22 13.63 -9.77 -15.67
N PRO A 23 14.28 -9.45 -14.54
CA PRO A 23 13.61 -8.82 -13.42
C PRO A 23 13.22 -7.41 -13.86
N SER A 24 11.96 -7.22 -14.24
CA SER A 24 11.40 -5.89 -14.46
C SER A 24 11.47 -5.12 -13.13
N LYS A 25 12.49 -4.28 -12.98
CA LYS A 25 12.55 -3.30 -11.91
C LYS A 25 11.46 -2.26 -12.18
N ALA A 26 10.28 -2.48 -11.61
CA ALA A 26 9.26 -1.44 -11.50
C ALA A 26 9.86 -0.28 -10.69
N GLN A 27 10.25 0.77 -11.40
CA GLN A 27 10.76 2.00 -10.81
C GLN A 27 9.55 2.88 -10.53
N VAL A 28 9.18 2.95 -9.25
CA VAL A 28 8.04 3.74 -8.80
C VAL A 28 8.51 5.17 -8.55
N TYR A 29 8.05 6.11 -9.36
CA TYR A 29 8.40 7.51 -9.22
C TYR A 29 7.40 8.22 -8.30
N LYS A 30 7.90 8.79 -7.21
CA LYS A 30 7.12 9.55 -6.23
C LYS A 30 7.16 11.02 -6.59
N LYS A 31 6.02 11.60 -7.00
CA LYS A 31 5.89 13.05 -7.12
C LYS A 31 5.06 13.58 -5.95
N ARG A 32 5.63 14.56 -5.23
CA ARG A 32 4.91 15.34 -4.23
C ARG A 32 4.28 16.52 -4.97
N ASN A 33 2.95 16.59 -4.96
CA ASN A 33 2.21 17.68 -5.57
C ASN A 33 2.15 18.87 -4.60
N ALA A 34 1.84 20.05 -5.14
CA ALA A 34 1.81 21.31 -4.38
C ALA A 34 0.71 21.35 -3.29
N ASP A 35 -0.25 20.44 -3.36
CA ASP A 35 -1.32 20.21 -2.38
C ASP A 35 -0.91 19.26 -1.23
N GLY A 36 0.33 18.76 -1.24
CA GLY A 36 0.84 17.80 -0.26
C GLY A 36 0.45 16.34 -0.54
N SER A 37 -0.32 16.06 -1.59
CA SER A 37 -0.64 14.70 -2.03
C SER A 37 0.55 14.04 -2.73
N VAL A 38 0.62 12.71 -2.65
CA VAL A 38 1.69 11.92 -3.27
C VAL A 38 1.09 11.04 -4.36
N THR A 39 1.49 11.28 -5.60
CA THR A 39 1.13 10.44 -6.75
C THR A 39 2.32 9.57 -7.13
N TYR A 40 2.07 8.25 -7.28
CA TYR A 40 3.04 7.28 -7.78
C TYR A 40 2.68 6.90 -9.22
N SER A 41 3.64 6.94 -10.14
CA SER A 41 3.44 6.55 -11.54
C SER A 41 4.55 5.63 -12.04
N ASP A 42 4.17 4.57 -12.76
CA ASP A 42 5.05 3.53 -13.32
C ASP A 42 5.19 3.62 -14.85
N LYS A 43 4.82 4.75 -15.48
CA LYS A 43 4.92 4.93 -16.94
C LYS A 43 5.77 6.16 -17.30
N PRO A 44 6.77 6.03 -18.20
CA PRO A 44 7.54 7.17 -18.69
C PRO A 44 6.67 8.02 -19.63
N ILE A 45 6.47 9.30 -19.29
CA ILE A 45 5.83 10.27 -20.18
C ILE A 45 6.89 10.76 -21.17
N ARG A 46 6.60 10.61 -22.47
CA ARG A 46 7.40 11.14 -23.58
C ARG A 46 7.20 12.66 -23.65
N GLY A 47 8.26 13.44 -23.58
CA GLY A 47 8.24 14.89 -23.80
C GLY A 47 8.66 15.78 -22.61
N ALA A 48 9.65 15.37 -21.82
CA ALA A 48 10.25 16.27 -20.82
C ALA A 48 11.02 17.39 -21.54
N GLU A 49 10.52 18.61 -21.45
CA GLU A 49 11.32 19.80 -21.76
C GLU A 49 12.34 20.00 -20.64
N GLN A 50 13.60 20.11 -21.03
CA GLN A 50 14.75 20.22 -20.14
C GLN A 50 14.75 21.64 -19.54
N VAL A 51 14.47 21.76 -18.25
CA VAL A 51 14.69 23.00 -17.52
C VAL A 51 15.91 22.78 -16.62
N ASP A 52 17.01 23.39 -17.04
CA ASP A 52 18.23 23.52 -16.26
C ASP A 52 17.93 24.42 -15.06
N VAL A 53 18.18 23.92 -13.85
CA VAL A 53 18.04 24.74 -12.63
C VAL A 53 19.35 24.63 -11.88
N GLU A 54 20.08 25.74 -11.90
CA GLU A 54 21.36 25.93 -11.21
C GLU A 54 21.31 25.49 -9.74
N PRO A 55 22.40 24.94 -9.20
CA PRO A 55 22.44 24.51 -7.82
C PRO A 55 22.47 25.72 -6.87
N ALA A 56 21.34 26.03 -6.26
CA ALA A 56 21.28 26.96 -5.13
C ALA A 56 21.76 26.27 -3.83
N PRO A 57 22.46 27.01 -2.95
CA PRO A 57 23.39 26.45 -1.98
C PRO A 57 22.71 25.75 -0.80
N VAL A 58 23.41 24.75 -0.27
CA VAL A 58 23.15 24.11 1.02
C VAL A 58 23.05 25.18 2.09
N THR A 59 21.90 25.29 2.74
CA THR A 59 21.81 25.95 4.05
C THR A 59 20.96 25.13 5.00
N GLU A 60 21.61 24.79 6.10
CA GLU A 60 21.12 24.06 7.25
C GLU A 60 20.02 24.80 8.04
N PHE A 61 19.10 24.01 8.60
CA PHE A 61 18.22 24.21 9.75
C PHE A 61 17.55 25.58 10.03
N ALA A 62 16.21 25.61 10.02
CA ALA A 62 15.39 26.15 11.13
C ALA A 62 13.89 25.82 10.97
N LYS A 63 13.27 25.27 12.03
CA LYS A 63 11.82 25.40 12.37
C LYS A 63 11.59 26.88 12.79
N PRO A 64 10.40 27.55 12.74
CA PRO A 64 9.07 26.98 13.06
C PRO A 64 7.80 27.70 12.46
N THR A 65 6.62 27.22 12.90
CA THR A 65 5.32 27.91 13.13
C THR A 65 4.57 28.63 12.00
N GLY A 66 3.36 28.12 11.73
CA GLY A 66 2.15 28.94 11.60
C GLY A 66 1.79 29.47 10.20
N PRO A 67 0.50 29.77 9.96
CA PRO A 67 -0.18 29.54 8.68
C PRO A 67 -0.44 30.82 7.88
N LEU A 68 -0.74 30.71 6.58
CA LEU A 68 -1.83 31.40 5.85
C LEU A 68 -1.65 31.35 4.32
N ALA A 69 -2.77 31.03 3.67
CA ALA A 69 -3.37 31.64 2.48
C ALA A 69 -2.48 32.11 1.31
N ASN A 70 -2.78 31.63 0.09
CA ASN A 70 -3.42 32.43 -0.97
C ASN A 70 -3.32 31.72 -2.34
N THR A 71 -4.49 31.43 -2.92
CA THR A 71 -4.77 31.38 -4.37
C THR A 71 -4.31 32.70 -5.03
N PRO A 72 -4.00 32.79 -6.35
CA PRO A 72 -5.01 32.77 -7.42
C PRO A 72 -4.58 32.28 -8.84
N ALA A 73 -5.58 31.84 -9.63
CA ALA A 73 -5.82 32.07 -11.08
C ALA A 73 -4.72 31.64 -12.11
N GLU A 74 -4.99 31.25 -13.37
CA GLU A 74 -6.16 31.39 -14.24
C GLU A 74 -6.02 30.44 -15.46
N ALA A 75 -7.17 30.06 -16.01
CA ALA A 75 -7.50 29.79 -17.43
C ALA A 75 -6.62 28.90 -18.33
N GLY A 76 -7.24 27.80 -18.77
CA GLY A 76 -6.95 27.12 -20.03
C GLY A 76 -8.18 26.30 -20.47
N THR A 77 -9.09 26.95 -21.18
CA THR A 77 -10.38 26.42 -21.65
C THR A 77 -10.28 25.31 -22.70
N ALA A 78 -11.12 24.30 -22.46
CA ALA A 78 -11.95 23.54 -23.40
C ALA A 78 -11.30 22.67 -24.51
N GLN A 79 -11.56 21.36 -24.42
CA GLN A 79 -12.23 20.67 -25.53
C GLN A 79 -13.15 19.59 -24.96
N ASN A 80 -14.43 19.69 -25.33
CA ASN A 80 -15.51 18.80 -24.95
C ASN A 80 -15.27 17.38 -25.49
N ASN A 81 -15.43 16.38 -24.62
CA ASN A 81 -16.04 15.12 -25.01
C ASN A 81 -17.16 14.84 -24.02
N ALA A 82 -18.39 15.09 -24.46
CA ALA A 82 -19.59 14.76 -23.72
C ALA A 82 -19.84 13.25 -23.82
N GLU A 83 -19.06 12.47 -23.08
CA GLU A 83 -19.47 11.14 -22.64
C GLU A 83 -20.16 11.33 -21.29
N ALA A 84 -21.35 10.74 -21.15
CA ALA A 84 -22.19 10.89 -19.97
C ALA A 84 -21.36 10.78 -18.70
N SER A 85 -21.19 11.90 -18.00
CA SER A 85 -20.43 11.99 -16.77
C SER A 85 -21.21 11.23 -15.70
N THR A 86 -20.99 9.92 -15.61
CA THR A 86 -21.07 9.25 -14.32
C THR A 86 -20.06 9.97 -13.45
N GLU A 87 -20.55 10.81 -12.54
CA GLU A 87 -19.75 11.43 -11.50
C GLU A 87 -18.85 10.34 -10.90
N ALA A 88 -17.54 10.46 -11.13
CA ALA A 88 -16.59 9.49 -10.60
C ALA A 88 -16.63 9.63 -9.08
N VAL A 89 -17.20 8.63 -8.40
CA VAL A 89 -17.23 8.60 -6.94
C VAL A 89 -15.79 8.55 -6.46
N GLU A 90 -15.34 9.59 -5.77
CA GLU A 90 -14.03 9.62 -5.15
C GLU A 90 -14.03 8.72 -3.92
N PHE A 91 -13.08 7.79 -3.86
CA PHE A 91 -12.93 6.85 -2.75
C PHE A 91 -11.76 7.25 -1.85
N GLY A 92 -12.00 7.29 -0.54
CA GLY A 92 -11.00 7.53 0.48
C GLY A 92 -11.17 6.56 1.65
N VAL A 93 -10.07 6.20 2.32
CA VAL A 93 -10.11 5.39 3.55
C VAL A 93 -8.93 5.72 4.45
N SER A 94 -9.16 5.81 5.76
CA SER A 94 -8.12 6.05 6.77
C SER A 94 -8.41 5.25 8.03
N ILE A 95 -7.39 4.57 8.57
CA ILE A 95 -7.47 3.94 9.89
C ILE A 95 -7.54 5.04 10.95
N THR A 96 -8.50 4.92 11.86
CA THR A 96 -8.74 5.88 12.96
C THR A 96 -8.30 5.33 14.31
N ALA A 97 -8.22 4.00 14.44
CA ALA A 97 -7.59 3.31 15.56
C ALA A 97 -7.10 1.94 15.08
N PRO A 98 -5.95 1.45 15.56
CA PRO A 98 -5.02 2.08 16.50
C PRO A 98 -4.22 3.26 15.90
N ASP A 99 -3.56 4.03 16.76
CA ASP A 99 -2.63 5.08 16.35
C ASP A 99 -1.32 4.49 15.81
N HIS A 100 -0.63 5.26 14.96
CA HIS A 100 0.70 4.88 14.48
C HIS A 100 1.70 4.78 15.65
N ASN A 101 2.47 3.70 15.67
CA ASN A 101 3.39 3.28 16.73
C ASN A 101 2.74 2.99 18.09
N GLN A 102 1.42 2.78 18.16
CA GLN A 102 0.75 2.43 19.40
C GLN A 102 1.20 1.05 19.91
N ALA A 103 1.51 0.97 21.21
CA ALA A 103 1.73 -0.28 21.91
C ALA A 103 0.39 -0.87 22.38
N ILE A 104 0.09 -2.11 21.99
CA ILE A 104 -1.21 -2.76 22.20
C ILE A 104 -0.99 -4.03 23.03
N ARG A 105 -1.61 -4.10 24.20
CA ARG A 105 -1.60 -5.33 25.02
C ARG A 105 -2.69 -6.27 24.53
N ALA A 106 -2.30 -7.36 23.87
CA ALA A 106 -3.19 -8.36 23.30
C ALA A 106 -2.93 -9.73 23.94
N ASN A 107 -3.15 -9.85 25.26
CA ASN A 107 -2.91 -11.10 25.99
C ASN A 107 -3.81 -12.25 25.51
N ASP A 108 -4.98 -11.91 24.96
CA ASP A 108 -5.96 -12.79 24.34
C ASP A 108 -5.78 -12.90 22.82
N GLY A 109 -4.72 -12.29 22.27
CA GLY A 109 -4.47 -12.26 20.83
C GLY A 109 -5.43 -11.37 20.05
N GLN A 110 -6.20 -10.47 20.70
CA GLN A 110 -7.13 -9.61 19.99
C GLN A 110 -6.51 -8.25 19.61
N LEU A 111 -6.84 -7.79 18.40
CA LEU A 111 -6.52 -6.44 17.93
C LEU A 111 -7.76 -5.82 17.29
N GLN A 112 -8.30 -4.77 17.91
CA GLN A 112 -9.36 -3.96 17.32
C GLN A 112 -8.76 -2.93 16.35
N VAL A 113 -9.33 -2.85 15.16
CA VAL A 113 -8.99 -1.86 14.13
C VAL A 113 -10.28 -1.18 13.69
N SER A 114 -10.26 0.15 13.65
CA SER A 114 -11.35 1.01 13.20
C SER A 114 -10.86 1.95 12.11
N TRP A 115 -11.72 2.29 11.17
CA TRP A 115 -11.41 3.17 10.05
C TRP A 115 -12.62 4.01 9.69
N GLN A 116 -12.38 5.04 8.88
CA GLN A 116 -13.41 5.84 8.23
C GLN A 116 -13.17 5.84 6.73
N SER A 117 -14.19 6.14 5.95
CA SER A 117 -14.14 6.15 4.50
C SER A 117 -14.98 7.25 3.89
N GLN A 118 -14.64 7.61 2.66
CA GLN A 118 -15.47 8.37 1.75
C GLN A 118 -15.75 7.50 0.52
N PRO A 119 -17.03 7.31 0.13
CA PRO A 119 -18.23 7.57 0.92
C PRO A 119 -18.25 6.76 2.22
N SER A 120 -19.03 7.23 3.21
CA SER A 120 -19.19 6.55 4.51
C SER A 120 -19.86 5.17 4.37
N LYS A 121 -20.69 5.00 3.35
CA LYS A 121 -21.27 3.71 2.94
C LYS A 121 -20.77 3.35 1.54
N LEU A 122 -20.14 2.19 1.42
CA LEU A 122 -19.67 1.71 0.12
C LEU A 122 -20.85 1.39 -0.81
N PRO A 123 -20.69 1.62 -2.13
CA PRO A 123 -21.61 1.11 -3.14
C PRO A 123 -21.70 -0.42 -3.11
N ALA A 124 -22.78 -0.96 -3.67
CA ALA A 124 -22.97 -2.41 -3.73
C ALA A 124 -21.81 -3.10 -4.47
N GLY A 125 -21.33 -4.21 -3.90
CA GLY A 125 -20.24 -5.02 -4.45
C GLY A 125 -18.82 -4.52 -4.16
N TYR A 126 -18.66 -3.29 -3.64
CA TYR A 126 -17.38 -2.83 -3.11
C TYR A 126 -17.13 -3.42 -1.71
N ASN A 127 -15.86 -3.59 -1.37
CA ASN A 127 -15.46 -4.15 -0.07
C ASN A 127 -14.27 -3.39 0.52
N TYR A 128 -14.23 -3.32 1.85
CA TYR A 128 -13.02 -3.07 2.60
C TYR A 128 -12.22 -4.37 2.72
N GLU A 129 -10.91 -4.25 2.64
CA GLU A 129 -9.97 -5.29 3.04
C GLU A 129 -8.96 -4.72 4.03
N LEU A 130 -8.92 -5.31 5.21
CA LEU A 130 -7.87 -5.04 6.19
C LEU A 130 -6.71 -6.00 5.92
N VAL A 131 -5.54 -5.41 5.69
CA VAL A 131 -4.31 -6.15 5.41
C VAL A 131 -3.35 -5.97 6.58
N VAL A 132 -2.78 -7.08 7.03
CA VAL A 132 -1.77 -7.14 8.10
C VAL A 132 -0.54 -7.82 7.53
N ASP A 133 0.60 -7.12 7.55
CA ASP A 133 1.89 -7.60 7.01
C ASP A 133 1.82 -8.16 5.59
N GLY A 134 0.97 -7.56 4.76
CA GLY A 134 0.78 -7.95 3.36
C GLY A 134 -0.24 -9.07 3.14
N VAL A 135 -0.81 -9.66 4.20
CA VAL A 135 -1.86 -10.68 4.10
C VAL A 135 -3.22 -10.08 4.45
N THR A 136 -4.23 -10.34 3.61
CA THR A 136 -5.61 -9.94 3.91
C THR A 136 -6.12 -10.69 5.13
N ALA A 137 -6.29 -9.98 6.24
CA ALA A 137 -6.74 -10.54 7.52
C ALA A 137 -8.26 -10.50 7.67
N TRP A 138 -8.93 -9.55 7.01
CA TRP A 138 -10.38 -9.42 7.04
C TRP A 138 -10.92 -8.75 5.77
N ARG A 139 -12.16 -9.09 5.40
CA ARG A 139 -12.89 -8.48 4.29
C ARG A 139 -14.38 -8.31 4.62
N GLY A 140 -14.97 -7.19 4.21
CA GLY A 140 -16.41 -6.95 4.35
C GLY A 140 -16.84 -5.61 3.76
N PHE A 141 -18.15 -5.35 3.66
CA PHE A 141 -18.70 -4.20 2.91
C PHE A 141 -19.47 -3.19 3.78
N ASN A 142 -19.88 -3.57 5.00
CA ASN A 142 -20.76 -2.79 5.87
C ASN A 142 -20.22 -2.62 7.31
N SER A 143 -18.91 -2.73 7.50
CA SER A 143 -18.27 -2.43 8.77
C SER A 143 -17.15 -1.44 8.59
N GLN A 144 -16.99 -0.57 9.58
CA GLN A 144 -15.88 0.38 9.73
C GLN A 144 -15.00 0.01 10.94
N GLN A 145 -15.24 -1.16 11.54
CA GLN A 145 -14.39 -1.73 12.58
C GLN A 145 -14.33 -3.25 12.47
N VAL A 146 -13.25 -3.83 12.98
CA VAL A 146 -13.10 -5.29 13.15
C VAL A 146 -12.22 -5.59 14.34
N THR A 147 -12.50 -6.67 15.05
CA THR A 147 -11.57 -7.28 15.99
C THR A 147 -10.92 -8.49 15.32
N LEU A 148 -9.63 -8.40 15.06
CA LEU A 148 -8.82 -9.54 14.62
C LEU A 148 -8.56 -10.45 15.81
N ALA A 149 -8.67 -11.76 15.60
CA ALA A 149 -8.27 -12.78 16.56
C ALA A 149 -6.86 -13.31 16.23
N GLU A 150 -6.18 -13.86 17.23
CA GLU A 150 -4.88 -14.52 17.09
C GLU A 150 -3.79 -13.66 16.43
N ILE A 151 -3.77 -12.34 16.71
CA ILE A 151 -2.72 -11.45 16.19
C ILE A 151 -1.36 -11.79 16.82
N GLU A 152 -0.36 -12.01 15.98
CA GLU A 152 1.00 -12.28 16.42
C GLU A 152 1.59 -11.08 17.17
N ARG A 153 2.44 -11.36 18.17
CA ARG A 153 3.15 -10.33 18.93
C ARG A 153 4.24 -9.66 18.08
N GLY A 154 4.73 -8.51 18.55
CA GLY A 154 5.77 -7.73 17.89
C GLY A 154 5.21 -6.60 17.03
N GLU A 155 6.03 -6.06 16.13
CA GLU A 155 5.58 -5.04 15.19
C GLU A 155 4.63 -5.66 14.15
N ARG A 156 3.48 -5.02 13.93
CA ARG A 156 2.51 -5.36 12.88
C ARG A 156 2.23 -4.12 12.05
N ARG A 157 2.19 -4.27 10.72
CA ARG A 157 1.88 -3.19 9.79
C ARG A 157 0.51 -3.43 9.18
N LEU A 158 -0.38 -2.48 9.40
CA LEU A 158 -1.79 -2.55 9.05
C LEU A 158 -2.10 -1.50 7.98
N PHE A 159 -2.97 -1.83 7.03
CA PHE A 159 -3.65 -0.81 6.22
C PHE A 159 -5.01 -1.35 5.77
N VAL A 160 -5.94 -0.44 5.47
CA VAL A 160 -7.22 -0.79 4.85
C VAL A 160 -7.19 -0.35 3.40
N ARG A 161 -7.74 -1.17 2.51
CA ARG A 161 -8.01 -0.81 1.12
C ARG A 161 -9.47 -1.01 0.77
N ILE A 162 -9.97 -0.22 -0.18
CA ILE A 162 -11.28 -0.42 -0.80
C ILE A 162 -11.03 -1.10 -2.14
N VAL A 163 -11.74 -2.19 -2.38
CA VAL A 163 -11.72 -2.91 -3.65
C VAL A 163 -13.10 -2.88 -4.31
N ASP A 164 -13.12 -2.74 -5.63
CA ASP A 164 -14.34 -2.76 -6.44
C ASP A 164 -14.88 -4.19 -6.65
N VAL A 165 -15.93 -4.30 -7.47
CA VAL A 165 -16.56 -5.56 -7.85
C VAL A 165 -15.62 -6.52 -8.61
N ASN A 166 -14.55 -5.99 -9.21
CA ASN A 166 -13.53 -6.73 -9.95
C ASN A 166 -12.27 -7.01 -9.10
N ASN A 167 -12.33 -6.75 -7.78
CA ASN A 167 -11.20 -6.80 -6.86
C ASN A 167 -10.06 -5.83 -7.18
N GLN A 168 -10.32 -4.77 -7.95
CA GLN A 168 -9.36 -3.71 -8.19
C GLN A 168 -9.35 -2.74 -7.01
N GLN A 169 -8.15 -2.38 -6.55
CA GLN A 169 -8.00 -1.40 -5.48
C GLN A 169 -8.35 0.00 -6.00
N VAL A 170 -9.38 0.61 -5.41
CA VAL A 170 -9.83 1.98 -5.75
C VAL A 170 -9.37 3.02 -4.72
N ALA A 171 -9.08 2.60 -3.48
CA ALA A 171 -8.51 3.46 -2.45
C ALA A 171 -7.70 2.64 -1.44
N ARG A 172 -6.80 3.32 -0.72
CA ARG A 172 -5.94 2.71 0.31
C ARG A 172 -5.55 3.73 1.37
N SER A 173 -5.54 3.31 2.62
CA SER A 173 -5.07 4.13 3.74
C SER A 173 -3.56 4.18 3.84
N ASP A 174 -3.05 5.11 4.63
CA ASP A 174 -1.69 5.02 5.15
C ASP A 174 -1.47 3.72 5.93
N THR A 175 -0.20 3.30 6.00
CA THR A 175 0.19 2.13 6.79
C THR A 175 0.41 2.52 8.24
N VAL A 176 -0.33 1.88 9.14
CA VAL A 176 -0.22 2.03 10.59
C VAL A 176 0.66 0.91 11.13
N ALA A 177 1.80 1.26 11.71
CA ALA A 177 2.63 0.31 12.46
C ALA A 177 2.16 0.27 13.91
N VAL A 178 2.06 -0.91 14.51
CA VAL A 178 1.71 -1.08 15.93
C VAL A 178 2.60 -2.13 16.57
N PHE A 179 2.77 -2.04 17.89
CA PHE A 179 3.56 -2.99 18.67
C PHE A 179 2.65 -3.83 19.55
N VAL A 180 2.42 -5.07 19.14
CA VAL A 180 1.59 -6.02 19.88
C VAL A 180 2.41 -6.68 20.99
N LEU A 181 1.93 -6.55 22.23
CA LEU A 181 2.55 -7.06 23.44
C LEU A 181 1.73 -8.23 23.99
N ARG A 182 2.41 -9.28 24.46
CA ARG A 182 1.83 -10.38 25.22
C ARG A 182 2.59 -10.56 26.54
N ALA A 183 1.87 -10.76 27.64
CA ALA A 183 2.48 -11.15 28.90
C ALA A 183 3.08 -12.56 28.78
N SER A 184 4.31 -12.74 29.27
CA SER A 184 4.90 -14.07 29.45
C SER A 184 4.56 -14.57 30.85
N VAL A 185 3.96 -15.75 30.95
CA VAL A 185 3.85 -16.45 32.23
C VAL A 185 5.10 -17.30 32.38
N VAL A 186 6.11 -16.78 33.07
CA VAL A 186 7.23 -17.60 33.55
C VAL A 186 6.80 -18.22 34.87
N GLN A 187 6.60 -19.54 34.88
CA GLN A 187 6.36 -20.27 36.11
C GLN A 187 7.71 -20.51 36.81
N PRO A 188 7.95 -20.00 38.02
CA PRO A 188 9.14 -20.37 38.77
C PRO A 188 9.01 -21.84 39.17
N ASN A 189 9.97 -22.68 38.74
CA ASN A 189 10.10 -24.04 39.26
C ASN A 189 10.35 -23.96 40.76
N ALA A 190 9.34 -24.23 41.57
CA ALA A 190 9.53 -24.45 43.00
C ALA A 190 10.39 -25.71 43.16
N THR A 191 11.63 -25.53 43.62
CA THR A 191 12.51 -26.60 44.08
C THR A 191 11.74 -27.43 45.11
N GLN A 192 11.43 -28.68 44.80
CA GLN A 192 10.97 -29.63 45.80
C GLN A 192 12.16 -29.98 46.69
N SER A 193 12.03 -29.69 47.97
CA SER A 193 12.92 -30.14 49.04
C SER A 193 12.49 -31.52 49.53
#